data_AF-A0A7D4XGC8-F1
#
_entry.id   AF-A0A7D4XGC8-F1
#
_cell.length_a   1.000
_cell.length_b   1.000
_cell.length_c   1.000
_cell.angle_alpha   90.00
_cell.angle_beta   90.00
_cell.angle_gamma   90.00
#
_symmetry.space_group_name_H-M   'P 1'
#
loop_
_entity.id
_entity.type
_entity.pdbx_description
1 polymer ?
#
loop_
_entity_poly.entity_id
_entity_poly.type
_entity_poly.pdbx_seq_one_letter_code
_entity_poly.pdbx_strand_id
1 'polypeptide(L)'
;RLYFEEISFEVVMDIYDLEDPEGIILSMGGQLPNNIAMDLHRQQARILGTSPESVDGAENRFKFSRMLDRKGILQPRWKELTNLASALEFSKNVGYPCLVRPSYVLSGAAMNVAHCDKDLEEYLVSASEVSKEHPVVISKFLTEAKEIDVDAVAADGEILCMAVSEHVENA
;
A
#
# COMPACT_ATOMS: atom_id res chain seq x y z
N ARG A 1 -2.42 -3.23 30.30
CA ARG A 1 -2.11 -4.67 30.45
C ARG A 1 -1.19 -5.07 29.30
N LEU A 2 -0.51 -6.21 29.37
CA LEU A 2 0.36 -6.70 28.30
C LEU A 2 -0.05 -8.13 27.95
N TYR A 3 -0.36 -8.36 26.67
CA TYR A 3 -0.76 -9.67 26.14
C TYR A 3 0.37 -10.17 25.23
N PHE A 4 0.79 -11.42 25.44
CA PHE A 4 1.74 -12.11 24.56
C PHE A 4 0.96 -13.04 23.63
N GLU A 5 0.19 -12.44 22.74
CA GLU A 5 -0.71 -13.12 21.82
C GLU A 5 -0.39 -12.74 20.37
N GLU A 6 -0.89 -13.53 19.42
CA GLU A 6 -0.82 -13.20 18.00
C GLU A 6 -1.68 -11.98 17.66
N ILE A 7 -1.22 -11.15 16.72
CA ILE A 7 -2.01 -10.04 16.19
C ILE A 7 -2.92 -10.56 15.07
N SER A 8 -3.99 -11.26 15.46
CA SER A 8 -5.09 -11.63 14.56
C SER A 8 -6.35 -10.82 14.89
N PHE A 9 -7.28 -10.76 13.94
CA PHE A 9 -8.55 -10.07 14.14
C PHE A 9 -9.34 -10.66 15.32
N GLU A 10 -9.41 -11.99 15.41
CA GLU A 10 -10.16 -12.71 16.45
C GLU A 10 -9.59 -12.41 17.84
N VAL A 11 -8.27 -12.55 17.99
CA VAL A 11 -7.58 -12.33 19.27
C VAL A 11 -7.71 -10.88 19.73
N VAL A 12 -7.53 -9.93 18.81
CA VAL A 12 -7.64 -8.50 19.12
C VAL A 12 -9.07 -8.14 19.51
N MET A 13 -10.08 -8.71 18.84
CA MET A 13 -11.49 -8.46 19.15
C MET A 13 -11.87 -9.06 20.51
N ASP A 14 -11.43 -10.29 20.82
CA ASP A 14 -11.67 -10.91 22.13
C ASP A 14 -11.09 -10.06 23.27
N ILE A 15 -9.88 -9.51 23.09
CA ILE A 15 -9.26 -8.60 24.06
C ILE A 15 -10.03 -7.27 24.13
N TYR A 16 -10.45 -6.71 23.00
CA TYR A 16 -11.22 -5.47 22.95
C TYR A 16 -12.54 -5.58 23.72
N ASP A 17 -13.28 -6.67 23.51
CA ASP A 17 -14.55 -6.92 24.19
C ASP A 17 -14.36 -7.21 25.69
N LEU A 18 -13.27 -7.89 26.06
CA LEU A 18 -12.96 -8.19 27.46
C LEU A 18 -12.52 -6.95 28.24
N GLU A 19 -11.72 -6.09 27.62
CA GLU A 19 -11.09 -4.93 28.27
C GLU A 19 -11.93 -3.66 28.18
N ASP A 20 -12.87 -3.58 27.23
CA ASP A 20 -13.68 -2.39 26.92
C ASP A 20 -12.83 -1.10 26.86
N PRO A 21 -11.79 -1.05 26.01
CA PRO A 21 -10.89 0.10 25.96
C PRO A 21 -11.57 1.29 25.26
N GLU A 22 -11.04 2.49 25.48
CA GLU A 22 -11.53 3.68 24.77
C GLU A 22 -11.40 3.57 23.24
N GLY A 23 -10.39 2.85 22.77
CA GLY A 23 -10.18 2.54 21.37
C GLY A 23 -8.83 1.87 21.10
N ILE A 24 -8.58 1.61 19.81
CA ILE A 24 -7.41 0.87 19.32
C ILE A 24 -6.52 1.80 18.49
N ILE A 25 -5.21 1.77 18.73
CA ILE A 25 -4.21 2.46 17.90
C ILE A 25 -3.51 1.42 17.02
N LEU A 26 -3.67 1.52 15.70
CA LEU A 26 -3.13 0.55 14.73
C LEU A 26 -1.78 0.97 14.14
N SER A 27 -1.51 2.28 14.08
CA SER A 27 -0.40 2.86 13.31
C SER A 27 1.01 2.51 13.78
N MET A 28 1.16 1.88 14.95
CA MET A 28 2.46 1.61 15.59
C MET A 28 2.96 0.18 15.41
N GLY A 29 2.18 -0.72 14.78
CA GLY A 29 2.54 -2.16 14.68
C GLY A 29 2.84 -2.67 13.27
N GLY A 30 3.06 -1.79 12.30
CA GLY A 30 3.41 -2.19 10.92
C GLY A 30 2.23 -2.80 10.16
N GLN A 31 2.50 -3.79 9.28
CA GLN A 31 1.46 -4.32 8.38
C GLN A 31 0.42 -5.18 9.08
N LEU A 32 0.80 -5.92 10.13
CA LEU A 32 -0.10 -6.87 10.77
C LEU A 32 -1.38 -6.19 11.30
N PRO A 33 -1.30 -5.09 12.07
CA PRO A 33 -2.49 -4.33 12.45
C PRO A 33 -3.23 -3.67 11.27
N ASN A 34 -2.50 -3.19 10.25
CA ASN A 34 -3.11 -2.58 9.07
C ASN A 34 -3.99 -3.59 8.32
N ASN A 35 -3.56 -4.85 8.24
CA ASN A 35 -4.29 -5.91 7.56
C ASN A 35 -5.65 -6.22 8.22
N ILE A 36 -5.73 -6.13 9.55
CA ILE A 36 -6.98 -6.39 10.30
C ILE A 36 -7.82 -5.12 10.53
N ALA A 37 -7.32 -3.94 10.14
CA ALA A 37 -7.95 -2.65 10.41
C ALA A 37 -9.39 -2.58 9.89
N MET A 38 -9.63 -3.05 8.67
CA MET A 38 -10.96 -3.03 8.05
C MET A 38 -11.91 -4.05 8.68
N ASP A 39 -11.42 -5.17 9.19
CA ASP A 39 -12.26 -6.16 9.86
C ASP A 39 -12.70 -5.66 11.24
N LEU A 40 -11.79 -5.05 11.99
CA LEU A 40 -12.11 -4.35 13.24
C LEU A 40 -13.13 -3.22 12.99
N HIS A 41 -12.94 -2.45 11.93
CA HIS A 41 -13.88 -1.39 11.55
C HIS A 41 -15.28 -1.91 11.24
N ARG A 42 -15.38 -3.05 10.52
CA ARG A 42 -16.67 -3.70 10.21
C ARG A 42 -17.40 -4.19 11.45
N GLN A 43 -16.67 -4.57 12.51
CA GLN A 43 -17.23 -4.90 13.83
C GLN A 43 -17.46 -3.68 14.73
N GLN A 44 -17.32 -2.46 14.20
CA GLN A 44 -17.54 -1.22 14.93
C GLN A 44 -16.57 -1.00 16.11
N ALA A 45 -15.40 -1.66 16.11
CA ALA A 45 -14.35 -1.36 17.07
C ALA A 45 -13.86 0.08 16.88
N ARG A 46 -13.70 0.82 17.97
CA ARG A 46 -13.31 2.24 17.91
C ARG A 46 -11.81 2.36 17.62
N ILE A 47 -11.47 2.72 16.39
CA ILE A 47 -10.08 2.99 16.01
C ILE A 47 -9.75 4.47 16.25
N LEU A 48 -8.60 4.73 16.89
CA LEU A 48 -8.08 6.05 17.19
C LEU A 48 -7.01 6.45 16.16
N GLY A 49 -6.96 7.73 15.81
CA GLY A 49 -6.01 8.27 14.82
C GLY A 49 -6.52 8.10 13.39
N THR A 50 -5.65 7.65 12.49
CA THR A 50 -5.99 7.44 11.07
C THR A 50 -7.09 6.40 10.91
N SER A 51 -8.16 6.74 10.19
CA SER A 51 -9.28 5.82 10.00
C SER A 51 -8.88 4.58 9.19
N PRO A 52 -9.46 3.40 9.46
CA PRO A 52 -9.22 2.19 8.69
C PRO A 52 -9.43 2.35 7.18
N GLU A 53 -10.41 3.14 6.77
CA GLU A 53 -10.67 3.44 5.35
C GLU A 53 -9.58 4.31 4.73
N SER A 54 -8.97 5.20 5.52
CA SER A 54 -7.84 6.02 5.08
C SER A 54 -6.57 5.16 4.94
N VAL A 55 -6.35 4.21 5.86
CA VAL A 55 -5.28 3.21 5.76
C VAL A 55 -5.48 2.36 4.50
N ASP A 56 -6.67 1.81 4.29
CA ASP A 56 -7.02 1.04 3.09
C ASP A 56 -6.87 1.86 1.79
N GLY A 57 -7.23 3.15 1.83
CA GLY A 57 -7.03 4.07 0.71
C GLY A 57 -5.56 4.29 0.34
N ALA A 58 -4.65 4.20 1.31
CA ALA A 58 -3.20 4.30 1.09
C ALA A 58 -2.56 2.97 0.68
N GLU A 59 -2.97 1.86 1.31
CA GLU A 59 -2.43 0.52 1.07
C GLU A 59 -2.88 -0.09 -0.27
N ASN A 60 -4.11 0.22 -0.70
CA ASN A 60 -4.64 -0.23 -1.98
C ASN A 60 -4.13 0.66 -3.11
N ARG A 61 -3.25 0.12 -3.96
CA ARG A 61 -2.55 0.89 -5.01
C ARG A 61 -3.50 1.50 -6.04
N PHE A 62 -4.61 0.83 -6.36
CA PHE A 62 -5.63 1.39 -7.25
C PHE A 62 -6.36 2.57 -6.61
N LYS A 63 -6.82 2.42 -5.35
CA LYS A 63 -7.49 3.50 -4.62
C LYS A 63 -6.57 4.71 -4.46
N PHE A 64 -5.30 4.47 -4.10
CA PHE A 64 -4.30 5.51 -3.94
C PHE A 64 -4.04 6.26 -5.25
N SER A 65 -3.73 5.55 -6.33
CA SER A 65 -3.45 6.16 -7.63
C SER A 65 -4.67 6.93 -8.17
N ARG A 66 -5.88 6.38 -8.01
CA ARG A 66 -7.12 7.07 -8.37
C ARG A 66 -7.38 8.32 -7.52
N MET A 67 -7.00 8.31 -6.24
CA MET A 67 -7.09 9.49 -5.38
C MET A 67 -6.14 10.60 -5.86
N LEU A 68 -4.91 10.26 -6.24
CA LEU A 68 -3.95 11.22 -6.81
C LEU A 68 -4.49 11.85 -8.10
N ASP A 69 -5.04 11.04 -9.01
CA ASP A 69 -5.67 11.53 -10.25
C ASP A 69 -6.80 12.52 -9.97
N ARG A 70 -7.68 12.20 -9.00
CA ARG A 70 -8.78 13.10 -8.61
C ARG A 70 -8.30 14.42 -8.03
N LYS A 71 -7.15 14.41 -7.33
CA LYS A 71 -6.52 15.60 -6.77
C LYS A 71 -5.65 16.36 -7.77
N GLY A 72 -5.46 15.84 -8.99
CA GLY A 72 -4.56 16.43 -9.98
C GLY A 72 -3.08 16.35 -9.59
N ILE A 73 -2.72 15.41 -8.71
CA ILE A 73 -1.32 15.17 -8.33
C ILE A 73 -0.69 14.30 -9.41
N LEU A 74 0.47 14.74 -9.92
CA LEU A 74 1.20 14.02 -10.96
C LEU A 74 1.70 12.68 -10.46
N GLN A 75 1.59 11.66 -11.32
CA GLN A 75 2.12 10.33 -11.10
C GLN A 75 2.54 9.71 -12.44
N PRO A 76 3.44 8.70 -12.44
CA PRO A 76 3.77 7.97 -13.65
C PRO A 76 2.52 7.37 -14.29
N ARG A 77 2.55 7.16 -15.61
CA ARG A 77 1.46 6.44 -16.30
C ARG A 77 1.28 5.09 -15.62
N TRP A 78 0.05 4.79 -15.19
CA TRP A 78 -0.27 3.60 -14.40
C TRP A 78 -1.55 2.94 -14.90
N LYS A 79 -1.71 1.64 -14.60
CA LYS A 79 -2.95 0.90 -14.85
C LYS A 79 -3.08 -0.27 -13.88
N GLU A 80 -4.29 -0.48 -13.36
CA GLU A 80 -4.67 -1.71 -12.66
C GLU A 80 -4.98 -2.80 -13.68
N LEU A 81 -4.32 -3.95 -13.55
CA LEU A 81 -4.33 -5.00 -14.56
C LEU A 81 -4.51 -6.37 -13.91
N THR A 82 -5.36 -7.18 -14.51
CA THR A 82 -5.76 -8.51 -14.00
C THR A 82 -5.25 -9.67 -14.87
N ASN A 83 -4.69 -9.37 -16.04
CA ASN A 83 -4.23 -10.40 -16.98
C ASN A 83 -2.96 -9.95 -17.73
N LEU A 84 -2.16 -10.95 -18.09
CA LEU A 84 -0.88 -10.77 -18.76
C LEU A 84 -0.98 -10.03 -20.09
N ALA A 85 -1.97 -10.35 -20.92
CA ALA A 85 -2.13 -9.72 -22.23
C ALA A 85 -2.30 -8.20 -22.12
N SER A 86 -3.14 -7.75 -21.18
CA SER A 86 -3.37 -6.33 -20.92
C SER A 86 -2.13 -5.64 -20.33
N ALA A 87 -1.31 -6.38 -19.57
CA ALA A 87 -0.07 -5.88 -19.00
C ALA A 87 1.03 -5.70 -20.05
N LEU A 88 1.16 -6.65 -20.98
CA LEU A 88 2.08 -6.54 -22.11
C LEU A 88 1.69 -5.38 -23.03
N GLU A 89 0.39 -5.23 -23.32
CA GLU A 89 -0.13 -4.12 -24.12
C GLU A 89 0.17 -2.77 -23.46
N PHE A 90 -0.11 -2.65 -22.15
CA PHE A 90 0.20 -1.45 -21.40
C PHE A 90 1.70 -1.12 -21.45
N SER A 91 2.55 -2.12 -21.19
CA SER A 91 4.01 -1.96 -21.14
C SER A 91 4.59 -1.55 -22.51
N LYS A 92 4.06 -2.08 -23.61
CA LYS A 92 4.41 -1.65 -24.98
C LYS A 92 4.01 -0.21 -25.26
N ASN A 93 2.86 0.22 -24.74
CA ASN A 93 2.35 1.58 -24.95
C ASN A 93 3.08 2.64 -24.11
N VAL A 94 3.53 2.30 -22.90
CA VAL A 94 4.26 3.24 -22.02
C VAL A 94 5.79 3.14 -22.14
N GLY A 95 6.29 2.03 -22.68
CA GLY A 95 7.70 1.73 -22.85
C GLY A 95 8.36 1.22 -21.56
N TYR A 96 9.33 0.30 -21.70
CA TYR A 96 10.14 -0.22 -20.59
C TYR A 96 11.20 0.80 -20.10
N PRO A 97 11.67 0.69 -18.84
CA PRO A 97 11.22 -0.24 -17.80
C PRO A 97 9.84 0.09 -17.21
N CYS A 98 9.16 -0.92 -16.68
CA CYS A 98 7.87 -0.83 -15.98
C CYS A 98 7.97 -1.41 -14.58
N LEU A 99 7.30 -0.78 -13.61
CA LEU A 99 7.29 -1.19 -12.21
C LEU A 99 5.99 -1.96 -11.89
N VAL A 100 6.15 -3.19 -11.44
CA VAL A 100 5.07 -4.09 -11.01
C VAL A 100 4.90 -3.97 -9.50
N ARG A 101 3.73 -3.54 -9.03
CA ARG A 101 3.45 -3.29 -7.60
C ARG A 101 2.18 -4.00 -7.14
N PRO A 102 2.27 -5.05 -6.30
CA PRO A 102 1.10 -5.60 -5.63
C PRO A 102 0.58 -4.64 -4.53
N SER A 103 -0.69 -4.82 -4.15
CA SER A 103 -1.31 -4.08 -3.02
C SER A 103 -1.13 -4.82 -1.70
N TYR A 104 -1.19 -4.10 -0.57
CA TYR A 104 -1.07 -4.64 0.80
C TYR A 104 0.25 -5.38 1.10
N VAL A 105 1.34 -4.95 0.46
CA VAL A 105 2.69 -5.47 0.71
C VAL A 105 3.62 -4.34 1.13
N LEU A 106 4.32 -4.51 2.26
CA LEU A 106 5.33 -3.58 2.75
C LEU A 106 6.74 -3.86 2.19
N SER A 107 7.57 -2.83 2.22
CA SER A 107 9.02 -2.90 2.01
C SER A 107 9.46 -3.45 0.64
N GLY A 108 8.64 -3.26 -0.39
CA GLY A 108 8.99 -3.69 -1.74
C GLY A 108 9.03 -5.21 -1.92
N ALA A 109 8.52 -6.00 -0.97
CA ALA A 109 8.37 -7.43 -1.20
C ALA A 109 7.48 -7.64 -2.44
N ALA A 110 8.00 -8.38 -3.41
CA ALA A 110 7.42 -8.58 -4.75
C ALA A 110 7.24 -7.32 -5.63
N MET A 111 7.87 -6.17 -5.29
CA MET A 111 8.04 -5.08 -6.25
C MET A 111 9.16 -5.42 -7.22
N ASN A 112 8.86 -5.42 -8.51
CA ASN A 112 9.82 -5.80 -9.54
C ASN A 112 9.82 -4.79 -10.68
N VAL A 113 11.01 -4.50 -11.22
CA VAL A 113 11.20 -3.66 -12.39
C VAL A 113 11.36 -4.55 -13.61
N ALA A 114 10.33 -4.62 -14.45
CA ALA A 114 10.38 -5.33 -15.73
C ALA A 114 11.10 -4.49 -16.76
N HIS A 115 12.09 -5.06 -17.46
CA HIS A 115 12.80 -4.44 -18.56
C HIS A 115 12.36 -4.98 -19.93
N CYS A 116 11.66 -6.12 -19.95
CA CYS A 116 11.09 -6.70 -21.16
C CYS A 116 9.80 -7.50 -20.89
N ASP A 117 9.17 -7.98 -21.97
CA ASP A 117 7.96 -8.83 -21.92
C ASP A 117 8.17 -10.07 -21.03
N LYS A 118 9.35 -10.70 -21.09
CA LYS A 118 9.69 -11.91 -20.31
C LYS A 118 9.73 -11.64 -18.80
N ASP A 119 10.36 -10.54 -18.38
CA ASP A 119 10.40 -10.17 -16.96
C ASP A 119 8.98 -9.95 -16.42
N LEU A 120 8.12 -9.30 -17.22
CA LEU A 120 6.75 -9.03 -16.84
C LEU A 120 5.94 -10.32 -16.65
N GLU A 121 6.13 -11.32 -17.51
CA GLU A 121 5.52 -12.64 -17.37
C GLU A 121 5.92 -13.32 -16.07
N GLU A 122 7.23 -13.38 -15.78
CA GLU A 122 7.74 -13.99 -14.55
C GLU A 122 7.22 -13.28 -13.30
N TYR A 123 7.25 -11.95 -13.28
CA TYR A 123 6.80 -11.17 -12.12
C TYR A 123 5.30 -11.22 -11.90
N LEU A 124 4.48 -11.29 -12.95
CA LEU A 124 3.03 -11.42 -12.80
C LEU A 124 2.64 -12.80 -12.26
N VAL A 125 3.34 -13.86 -12.67
CA VAL A 125 3.15 -15.20 -12.09
C VAL A 125 3.46 -15.18 -10.59
N SER A 126 4.63 -14.67 -10.20
CA SER A 126 5.00 -14.57 -8.78
C SER A 126 4.07 -13.65 -7.97
N ALA A 127 3.65 -12.51 -8.53
CA ALA A 127 2.74 -11.60 -7.86
C ALA A 127 1.35 -12.22 -7.65
N SER A 128 0.88 -13.04 -8.60
CA SER A 128 -0.39 -13.77 -8.48
C SER A 128 -0.39 -14.83 -7.38
N GLU A 129 0.78 -15.40 -7.06
CA GLU A 129 0.93 -16.33 -5.94
C GLU A 129 0.87 -15.61 -4.59
N VAL A 130 1.43 -14.39 -4.52
CA VAL A 130 1.48 -13.56 -3.31
C VAL A 130 0.14 -12.86 -3.04
N SER A 131 -0.58 -12.44 -4.09
CA SER A 131 -1.80 -11.65 -3.97
C SER A 131 -2.92 -12.20 -4.86
N LYS A 132 -3.45 -13.37 -4.49
CA LYS A 132 -4.50 -14.07 -5.26
C LYS A 132 -5.80 -13.27 -5.39
N GLU A 133 -6.09 -12.39 -4.43
CA GLU A 133 -7.35 -11.64 -4.34
C GLU A 133 -7.24 -10.19 -4.82
N HIS A 134 -6.03 -9.68 -5.12
CA HIS A 134 -5.86 -8.29 -5.50
C HIS A 134 -5.19 -8.11 -6.87
N PRO A 135 -5.76 -7.25 -7.73
CA PRO A 135 -5.15 -6.91 -9.01
C PRO A 135 -3.83 -6.17 -8.80
N VAL A 136 -2.90 -6.39 -9.74
CA VAL A 136 -1.58 -5.77 -9.71
C VAL A 136 -1.65 -4.41 -10.40
N VAL A 137 -0.99 -3.41 -9.82
CA VAL A 137 -0.82 -2.11 -10.47
C VAL A 137 0.54 -2.07 -11.15
N ILE A 138 0.54 -1.76 -12.45
CA ILE A 138 1.76 -1.56 -13.22
C ILE A 138 1.87 -0.07 -13.55
N SER A 139 3.07 0.48 -13.40
CA SER A 139 3.37 1.88 -13.69
C SER A 139 4.65 2.02 -14.50
N LYS A 140 4.80 3.12 -15.23
CA LYS A 140 6.05 3.48 -15.87
C LYS A 140 7.12 3.70 -14.80
N PHE A 141 8.24 2.99 -14.88
CA PHE A 141 9.37 3.24 -13.99
C PHE A 141 10.12 4.50 -14.45
N LEU A 142 10.44 5.38 -13.50
CA LEU A 142 11.19 6.60 -13.73
C LEU A 142 12.65 6.35 -13.35
N THR A 143 13.52 6.32 -14.36
CA THR A 143 14.97 6.18 -14.17
C THR A 143 15.62 7.53 -13.98
N GLU A 144 16.74 7.57 -13.25
CA GLU A 144 17.53 8.75 -12.95
C GLU A 144 16.72 9.84 -12.20
N ALA A 145 15.67 9.42 -11.50
CA ALA A 145 14.84 10.30 -10.70
C ALA A 145 15.42 10.47 -9.29
N LYS A 146 15.26 11.67 -8.75
CA LYS A 146 15.50 11.94 -7.32
C LYS A 146 14.32 11.41 -6.50
N GLU A 147 14.64 10.61 -5.50
CA GLU A 147 13.66 10.10 -4.55
C GLU A 147 13.70 10.93 -3.26
N ILE A 148 12.52 11.37 -2.83
CA ILE A 148 12.32 12.22 -1.65
C ILE A 148 11.24 11.56 -0.80
N ASP A 149 11.58 11.30 0.46
CA ASP A 149 10.64 10.85 1.48
C ASP A 149 10.25 12.02 2.37
N VAL A 150 8.97 12.04 2.75
CA VAL A 150 8.40 13.07 3.63
C VAL A 150 7.64 12.38 4.75
N ASP A 151 8.21 12.42 5.94
CA ASP A 151 7.53 12.03 7.18
C ASP A 151 6.79 13.24 7.73
N ALA A 152 5.50 13.10 8.05
CA ALA A 152 4.70 14.19 8.58
C ALA A 152 3.72 13.73 9.66
N VAL A 153 3.48 14.61 10.64
CA VAL A 153 2.39 14.48 11.61
C VAL A 153 1.36 15.54 11.28
N ALA A 154 0.10 15.13 11.14
CA ALA A 154 -1.00 16.02 10.86
C ALA A 154 -2.15 15.81 11.85
N ALA A 155 -2.88 16.88 12.15
CA ALA A 155 -4.11 16.87 12.93
C ALA A 155 -5.12 17.79 12.26
N ASP A 156 -6.36 17.33 12.09
CA ASP A 156 -7.47 18.12 11.55
C ASP A 156 -7.19 18.81 10.20
N GLY A 157 -6.36 18.16 9.36
CA GLY A 157 -5.97 18.68 8.04
C GLY A 157 -4.79 19.65 8.07
N GLU A 158 -4.23 19.96 9.24
CA GLU A 158 -3.03 20.78 9.40
C GLU A 158 -1.79 19.94 9.67
N ILE A 159 -0.67 20.25 9.00
CA ILE A 159 0.63 19.62 9.25
C ILE A 159 1.27 20.29 10.46
N LEU A 160 1.54 19.51 11.50
CA LEU A 160 2.15 19.97 12.76
C LEU A 160 3.67 19.91 12.70
N CYS A 161 4.22 18.84 12.12
CA CYS A 161 5.65 18.72 11.87
C CYS A 161 5.90 17.87 10.62
N MET A 162 7.05 18.11 9.99
CA MET A 162 7.51 17.33 8.85
C MET A 162 9.02 17.20 8.85
N ALA A 163 9.51 16.07 8.36
CA ALA A 163 10.90 15.83 8.03
C ALA A 163 10.98 15.43 6.55
N VAL A 164 11.98 15.94 5.85
CA VAL A 164 12.21 15.65 4.43
C VAL A 164 13.58 15.01 4.30
N SER A 165 13.65 13.83 3.69
CA SER A 165 14.88 13.13 3.36
C SER A 165 14.99 12.93 1.86
N GLU A 166 16.17 13.21 1.31
CA GLU A 166 16.53 12.88 -0.07
C GLU A 166 17.38 11.61 -0.07
N HIS A 167 17.04 10.67 -0.93
CA HIS A 167 17.88 9.49 -1.15
C HIS A 167 19.18 9.89 -1.85
N VAL A 168 20.28 9.30 -1.41
CA VAL A 168 21.60 9.56 -2.03
C VAL A 168 21.65 8.92 -3.42
N GLU A 169 21.06 7.75 -3.56
CA GLU A 169 20.95 7.03 -4.82
C GLU A 169 19.75 7.54 -5.63
N ASN A 170 19.88 7.50 -6.95
CA ASN A 170 18.76 7.77 -7.85
C ASN A 170 17.98 6.47 -8.11
N ALA A 171 16.70 6.59 -8.42
CA ALA A 171 15.87 5.48 -8.89
C ALA A 171 16.26 5.00 -10.30
#